data_AF-A0A9E2X9A7-F1
#
_entry.id   AF-A0A9E2X9A7-F1
#
_cell.length_a   1.000
_cell.length_b   1.000
_cell.length_c   1.000
_cell.angle_alpha   90.00
_cell.angle_beta   90.00
_cell.angle_gamma   90.00
#
_symmetry.space_group_name_H-M   'P 1'
#
loop_
_entity.id
_entity.type
_entity.pdbx_description
1 polymer ?
#
loop_
_entity_poly.entity_id
_entity_poly.type
_entity_poly.pdbx_seq_one_letter_code
_entity_poly.pdbx_strand_id
1 'polypeptide(L)' 'MLEVASVSLHYGAAVALRGVSISATPGAVTCVMGRNGVG' A
#
# COMPACT_ATOMS: atom_id res chain seq x y z
N MET A 1 -15.60 3.96 3.15
CA MET A 1 -14.71 4.03 1.97
C MET A 1 -13.34 4.41 2.49
N LEU A 2 -12.31 3.61 2.23
CA LEU A 2 -10.92 3.95 2.55
C LEU A 2 -10.19 4.29 1.27
N GLU A 3 -9.57 5.45 1.22
CA GLU A 3 -8.76 5.93 0.10
C GLU A 3 -7.35 6.25 0.59
N VAL A 4 -6.36 5.65 -0.06
CA VAL A 4 -4.93 5.93 0.15
C VAL A 4 -4.38 6.42 -1.17
N ALA A 5 -3.79 7.61 -1.17
CA ALA A 5 -3.30 8.25 -2.38
C ALA A 5 -1.79 8.53 -2.29
N SER A 6 -1.04 8.00 -3.24
CA SER A 6 0.38 8.30 -3.51
C SER A 6 1.30 8.21 -2.28
N VAL A 7 1.06 7.23 -1.40
CA VAL A 7 1.84 7.06 -0.18
C VAL A 7 3.24 6.57 -0.51
N SER A 8 4.23 7.25 0.05
CA SER A 8 5.64 6.85 0.03
C SER A 8 6.13 6.67 1.45
N LEU A 9 6.88 5.59 1.69
CA LEU A 9 7.37 5.22 3.01
C LEU A 9 8.83 4.81 2.93
N HIS A 10 9.63 5.38 3.83
CA HIS A 10 11.01 5.00 4.04
C HIS A 10 11.19 4.42 5.44
N TYR A 11 12.01 3.37 5.54
CA TYR A 11 12.49 2.83 6.81
C TYR A 11 14.02 2.96 6.83
N GLY A 12 14.50 4.05 7.42
CA GLY A 12 15.90 4.45 7.31
C GLY A 12 16.27 4.69 5.84
N ALA A 13 17.31 4.01 5.35
CA ALA A 13 17.74 4.08 3.96
C ALA A 13 16.89 3.21 3.00
N ALA A 14 16.03 2.33 3.53
CA ALA A 14 15.20 1.46 2.71
C ALA A 14 13.92 2.17 2.25
N VAL A 15 13.57 2.00 0.98
CA VAL A 15 12.29 2.47 0.42
C VAL A 15 11.28 1.33 0.45
N ALA A 16 10.29 1.43 1.36
CA ALA A 16 9.23 0.45 1.51
C ALA A 16 8.13 0.69 0.45
N LEU A 17 7.47 1.86 0.49
CA LEU A 17 6.41 2.22 -0.46
C LEU A 17 6.88 3.33 -1.41
N ARG A 18 6.55 3.19 -2.70
CA ARG A 18 6.82 4.18 -3.77
C ARG A 18 5.53 4.65 -4.41
N GLY A 19 4.95 5.75 -3.91
CA GLY A 19 3.76 6.36 -4.49
C GLY A 19 2.54 5.42 -4.59
N VAL A 20 2.35 4.55 -3.60
CA VAL A 20 1.29 3.52 -3.63
C VAL A 20 -0.07 4.16 -3.38
N SER A 21 -1.05 3.81 -4.23
CA SER A 21 -2.45 4.20 -4.06
C SER A 21 -3.35 2.96 -4.01
N ILE A 22 -4.31 2.94 -3.09
CA ILE A 22 -5.27 1.85 -2.93
C ILE A 22 -6.62 2.40 -2.43
N SER A 23 -7.70 1.85 -2.97
CA SER A 23 -9.07 2.09 -2.52
C SER A 23 -9.66 0.80 -1.94
N ALA A 24 -10.34 0.88 -0.80
CA ALA A 24 -11.12 -0.23 -0.25
C ALA A 24 -12.58 0.19 -0.01
N THR A 25 -13.49 -0.55 -0.64
CA THR A 25 -14.93 -0.25 -0.62
C THR A 25 -15.64 -0.90 0.57
N PRO A 26 -16.66 -0.25 1.17
CA PRO A 26 -17.47 -0.87 2.21
C PRO A 26 -18.14 -2.16 1.72
N GLY A 27 -18.12 -3.20 2.55
CA GLY A 27 -18.74 -4.49 2.23
C GLY A 27 -17.93 -5.40 1.31
N ALA A 28 -16.71 -5.01 0.91
CA ALA A 28 -15.82 -5.83 0.10
C ALA A 28 -14.55 -6.25 0.88
N VAL A 29 -14.00 -7.41 0.52
CA VAL A 29 -12.67 -7.85 0.97
C VAL A 29 -11.65 -7.45 -0.10
N THR A 30 -10.63 -6.69 0.30
CA THR A 30 -9.52 -6.31 -0.58
C THR A 30 -8.26 -7.07 -0.17
N CYS A 31 -7.73 -7.91 -1.06
CA CYS A 31 -6.52 -8.69 -0.79
C CYS A 31 -5.31 -8.05 -1.50
N VAL A 32 -4.23 -7.87 -0.77
CA VAL A 32 -2.93 -7.44 -1.30
C VAL A 32 -1.98 -8.64 -1.27
N MET A 33 -1.34 -8.93 -2.40
CA MET A 33 -0.47 -10.09 -2.57
C MET A 33 0.89 -9.64 -3.10
N GLY A 34 1.95 -10.34 -2.70
CA GLY A 34 3.31 -10.03 -3.11
C GLY A 34 4.34 -10.96 -2.48
N ARG A 35 5.57 -10.93 -2.99
CA ARG A 35 6.70 -11.60 -2.32
C ARG A 35 7.06 -10.84 -1.04
N ASN A 36 7.80 -11.50 -0.14
CA ASN A 36 8.34 -10.81 1.02
C ASN A 36 9.20 -9.60 0.59
N GLY A 37 8.94 -8.42 1.19
CA GLY A 37 9.70 -7.19 0.97
C GLY A 37 9.37 -6.39 -0.30
N VAL A 38 8.28 -6.68 -1.02
CA VAL A 38 7.93 -5.94 -2.27
C VAL A 38 7.24 -4.59 -2.02
N GLY A 39 6.89 -4.29 -0.78
CA GLY A 39 6.28 -3.05 -0.33
C GLY A 39 6.46 -2.90 1.16
#